data_AF-A0A7S0FTS9-F1
#
_entry.id   AF-A0A7S0FTS9-F1
#
_cell.length_a   1.000
_cell.length_b   1.000
_cell.length_c   1.000
_cell.angle_alpha   90.00
_cell.angle_beta   90.00
_cell.angle_gamma   90.00
#
_symmetry.space_group_name_H-M   'P 1'
#
loop_
_entity.id
_entity.type
_entity.pdbx_description
1 polymer ?
#
loop_
_entity_poly.entity_id
_entity_poly.type
_entity_poly.pdbx_seq_one_letter_code
_entity_poly.pdbx_strand_id
1 'polypeptide(L)'
;HVPPLVVADRVAACLRELSIGAAYDHRDAICRAELDDLTRFNIRLFGDNDDIILELQRRSGSSLTFHNAARIILLSVKGQHPKNPIPKGCSPCWSLRAAKYRCCHESKAGEEGRRVSEDGSIEGSIRGGDLAMVDCLLRKNMLDARLLAMESLRYLTDENSSGADTSTAVAQVILCGSDEQSVNIRDALFSLVVNGTLDNDGCNQCPCDCGIDGKYNHAMHETALVVLANALGILLKDGRADPGKLVCCSEATQELLVALCEDIADAEEKPTDAYQALRCMFELVQTSNSAKLDAKSRGVLALIEAMQGSGICHHRLMEEELKKMEEILR
;
A
#
# COMPACT_ATOMS: atom_id res chain seq x y z
N HIS A 1 -17.81 40.05 6.65
CA HIS A 1 -16.41 39.93 7.10
C HIS A 1 -16.38 39.11 8.39
N VAL A 2 -15.60 38.02 8.41
CA VAL A 2 -15.38 37.24 9.64
C VAL A 2 -14.08 37.76 10.27
N PRO A 3 -14.02 38.09 11.57
CA PRO A 3 -12.77 38.50 12.20
C PRO A 3 -11.72 37.38 12.22
N PRO A 4 -10.42 37.67 12.11
CA PRO A 4 -9.35 36.67 12.19
C PRO A 4 -9.42 35.80 13.46
N LEU A 5 -9.81 36.42 14.57
CA LEU A 5 -10.00 35.71 15.85
C LEU A 5 -11.06 34.61 15.74
N VAL A 6 -12.18 34.88 15.07
CA VAL A 6 -13.27 33.89 14.88
C VAL A 6 -12.80 32.74 13.99
N VAL A 7 -11.95 33.01 13.00
CA VAL A 7 -11.35 31.96 12.17
C VAL A 7 -10.40 31.09 13.00
N ALA A 8 -9.52 31.71 13.80
CA ALA A 8 -8.61 30.99 14.69
C ALA A 8 -9.36 30.12 15.70
N ASP A 9 -10.43 30.64 16.31
CA ASP A 9 -11.27 29.88 17.25
C ASP A 9 -11.93 28.66 16.60
N ARG A 10 -12.40 28.79 15.35
CA ARG A 10 -12.97 27.67 14.59
C ARG A 10 -11.92 26.61 14.27
N VAL A 11 -10.71 27.01 13.90
CA VAL A 11 -9.58 26.07 13.69
C VAL A 11 -9.28 25.35 15.00
N ALA A 12 -9.10 26.07 16.10
CA ALA A 12 -8.79 25.48 17.41
C ALA A 12 -9.90 24.55 17.94
N ALA A 13 -11.17 24.86 17.68
CA ALA A 13 -12.28 23.98 17.98
C ALA A 13 -12.23 22.70 17.13
N CYS A 14 -12.01 22.83 15.82
CA CYS A 14 -11.90 21.69 14.90
C CYS A 14 -10.75 20.74 15.27
N LEU A 15 -9.56 21.28 15.59
CA LEU A 15 -8.41 20.48 16.01
C LEU A 15 -8.72 19.66 17.27
N ARG A 16 -9.40 20.25 18.25
CA ARG A 16 -9.87 19.54 19.46
C ARG A 16 -10.90 18.47 19.15
N GLU A 17 -11.85 18.75 18.25
CA GLU A 17 -12.87 17.77 17.86
C GLU A 17 -12.30 16.53 17.17
N LEU A 18 -11.22 16.73 16.40
CA LEU A 18 -10.49 15.69 15.67
C LEU A 18 -9.37 15.04 16.50
N SER A 19 -9.19 15.42 17.77
CA SER A 19 -8.09 14.95 18.63
C SER A 19 -6.70 15.17 18.02
N ILE A 20 -6.51 16.26 17.27
CA ILE A 20 -5.22 16.62 16.65
C ILE A 20 -4.39 17.41 17.67
N GLY A 21 -3.17 16.95 17.95
CA GLY A 21 -2.21 17.67 18.79
C GLY A 21 -1.79 18.98 18.13
N ALA A 22 -1.76 20.08 18.88
CA ALA A 22 -1.45 21.41 18.34
C ALA A 22 -0.49 22.18 19.25
N ALA A 23 0.58 22.71 18.66
CA ALA A 23 1.54 23.59 19.31
C ALA A 23 1.57 24.95 18.60
N TYR A 24 1.39 26.03 19.36
CA TYR A 24 1.27 27.38 18.82
C TYR A 24 2.59 28.14 18.98
N ASP A 25 3.16 28.58 17.86
CA ASP A 25 4.36 29.41 17.82
C ASP A 25 3.96 30.86 17.54
N HIS A 26 3.96 31.68 18.58
CA HIS A 26 3.58 33.09 18.50
C HIS A 26 4.58 33.94 17.71
N ARG A 27 5.84 33.51 17.59
CA ARG A 27 6.88 34.30 16.90
C ARG A 27 6.70 34.24 15.40
N ASP A 28 6.42 33.04 14.88
CA ASP A 28 6.27 32.81 13.46
C ASP A 28 4.80 32.83 12.99
N ALA A 29 3.86 33.02 13.91
CA ALA A 29 2.42 32.89 13.67
C ALA A 29 2.03 31.53 13.04
N ILE A 30 2.61 30.45 13.56
CA ILE A 30 2.41 29.08 13.06
C ILE A 30 1.73 28.22 14.13
N CYS A 31 0.69 27.49 13.74
CA CYS A 31 0.20 26.34 14.52
C CYS A 31 0.77 25.06 13.91
N ARG A 32 1.58 24.33 14.67
CA ARG A 32 2.12 23.01 14.31
C ARG A 32 1.14 21.94 14.78
N ALA A 33 0.57 21.20 13.84
CA ALA A 33 -0.44 20.18 14.10
C ALA A 33 0.10 18.77 13.82
N GLU A 34 -0.26 17.80 14.66
CA GLU A 34 0.17 16.41 14.59
C GLU A 34 -1.00 15.46 14.88
N LEU A 35 -1.22 14.51 13.97
CA LEU A 35 -2.19 13.41 14.11
C LEU A 35 -1.55 12.21 14.83
N ASP A 36 -2.39 11.24 15.20
CA ASP A 36 -1.98 9.98 15.84
C ASP A 36 -1.12 9.09 14.94
N ASP A 37 -1.32 9.16 13.62
CA ASP A 37 -0.51 8.49 12.60
C ASP A 37 0.81 9.21 12.27
N LEU A 38 1.25 10.14 13.13
CA LEU A 38 2.45 10.96 12.97
C LEU A 38 2.46 11.87 11.72
N THR A 39 1.28 12.09 11.11
CA THR A 39 1.12 13.10 10.08
C THR A 39 1.23 14.50 10.69
N ARG A 40 2.22 15.26 10.23
CA ARG A 40 2.51 16.62 10.71
C ARG A 40 2.26 17.64 9.63
N PHE A 41 1.66 18.75 10.01
CA PHE A 41 1.40 19.87 9.11
C PHE A 41 1.38 21.20 9.86
N ASN A 42 1.64 22.27 9.13
CA ASN A 42 1.59 23.63 9.65
C ASN A 42 0.29 24.30 9.21
N ILE A 43 -0.26 25.13 10.09
CA ILE A 43 -1.42 25.98 9.81
C ILE A 43 -0.99 27.43 9.99
N ARG A 44 -1.29 28.27 9.00
CA ARG A 44 -1.03 29.72 9.01
C ARG A 44 -2.26 30.50 8.59
N LEU A 45 -2.39 31.70 9.13
CA LEU A 45 -3.41 32.67 8.76
C LEU A 45 -2.72 33.90 8.17
N PHE A 46 -3.16 34.31 6.99
CA PHE A 46 -2.74 35.55 6.35
C PHE A 46 -3.95 36.46 6.17
N GLY A 47 -3.73 37.77 6.24
CA GLY A 47 -4.73 38.77 5.84
C GLY A 47 -4.38 39.35 4.48
N ASP A 48 -5.35 39.49 3.59
CA ASP A 48 -5.19 40.11 2.28
C ASP A 48 -6.46 40.88 1.91
N ASN A 49 -6.39 42.22 1.82
CA ASN A 49 -7.48 43.09 1.37
C ASN A 49 -8.89 42.70 1.91
N ASP A 50 -9.06 42.70 3.23
CA ASP A 50 -10.29 42.28 3.95
C ASP A 50 -10.63 40.77 3.90
N ASP A 51 -9.84 39.96 3.18
CA ASP A 51 -9.92 38.52 3.19
C ASP A 51 -8.93 37.88 4.18
N ILE A 52 -9.26 36.67 4.63
CA ILE A 52 -8.41 35.84 5.47
C ILE A 52 -8.08 34.56 4.70
N ILE A 53 -6.80 34.31 4.49
CA ILE A 53 -6.29 33.12 3.83
C ILE A 53 -5.80 32.15 4.91
N LEU A 54 -6.39 30.95 4.93
CA LEU A 54 -5.91 29.83 5.75
C LEU A 54 -5.04 28.92 4.90
N GLU A 55 -3.76 28.82 5.22
CA GLU A 55 -2.81 27.90 4.60
C GLU A 55 -2.63 26.67 5.50
N LEU A 56 -2.71 25.47 4.90
CA LEU A 56 -2.28 24.23 5.54
C LEU A 56 -1.16 23.60 4.71
N GLN A 57 -0.01 23.35 5.33
CA GLN A 57 1.17 22.82 4.66
C GLN A 57 1.64 21.52 5.30
N ARG A 58 1.51 20.40 4.59
CA ARG A 58 2.05 19.10 5.04
C ARG A 58 3.56 19.18 5.23
N ARG A 59 4.05 18.63 6.33
CA ARG A 59 5.48 18.52 6.66
C ARG A 59 5.97 17.07 6.61
N SER A 60 5.16 16.12 7.10
CA SER A 60 5.46 14.68 7.07
C SER A 60 4.18 13.85 7.20
N GLY A 61 4.29 12.53 6.99
CA GLY A 61 3.21 11.54 7.13
C GLY A 61 2.29 11.41 5.93
N SER A 62 1.15 10.74 6.10
CA SER A 62 0.24 10.35 5.02
C SER A 62 -0.37 11.56 4.31
N SER A 63 -0.24 11.61 2.98
CA SER A 63 -0.87 12.65 2.15
C SER A 63 -2.40 12.57 2.23
N LEU A 64 -2.95 11.36 2.33
CA LEU A 64 -4.38 11.11 2.44
C LEU A 64 -4.93 11.57 3.81
N THR A 65 -4.27 11.21 4.91
CA THR A 65 -4.66 11.68 6.25
C THR A 65 -4.60 13.21 6.32
N PHE A 66 -3.51 13.80 5.82
CA PHE A 66 -3.38 15.26 5.74
C PHE A 66 -4.51 15.89 4.93
N HIS A 67 -4.81 15.38 3.73
CA HIS A 67 -5.86 15.91 2.87
C HIS A 67 -7.23 15.87 3.56
N ASN A 68 -7.55 14.77 4.23
CA ASN A 68 -8.80 14.61 4.96
C ASN A 68 -8.91 15.59 6.14
N ALA A 69 -7.86 15.69 6.95
CA ALA A 69 -7.81 16.65 8.05
C ALA A 69 -7.95 18.10 7.53
N ALA A 70 -7.18 18.46 6.50
CA ALA A 70 -7.22 19.78 5.89
C ALA A 70 -8.60 20.14 5.35
N ARG A 71 -9.26 19.20 4.67
CA ARG A 71 -10.63 19.39 4.18
C ARG A 71 -11.61 19.68 5.31
N ILE A 72 -11.55 18.94 6.42
CA ILE A 72 -12.46 19.16 7.55
C ILE A 72 -12.19 20.51 8.20
N ILE A 73 -10.92 20.86 8.43
CA ILE A 73 -10.53 22.17 8.99
C ILE A 73 -11.05 23.31 8.12
N LEU A 74 -10.88 23.22 6.79
CA LEU A 74 -11.35 24.23 5.84
C LEU A 74 -12.89 24.38 5.84
N LEU A 75 -13.63 23.28 6.00
CA LEU A 75 -15.09 23.31 6.14
C LEU A 75 -15.52 23.93 7.47
N SER A 76 -14.89 23.55 8.58
CA SER A 76 -15.17 24.10 9.90
C SER A 76 -14.95 25.61 9.96
N VAL A 77 -13.91 26.12 9.30
CA VAL A 77 -13.66 27.57 9.19
C VAL A 77 -14.78 28.30 8.44
N LYS A 78 -15.40 27.65 7.46
CA LYS A 78 -16.60 28.16 6.76
C LYS A 78 -17.88 28.07 7.60
N GLY A 79 -17.82 27.51 8.81
CA GLY A 79 -19.00 27.22 9.63
C GLY A 79 -19.81 26.03 9.11
N GLN A 80 -19.19 25.19 8.29
CA GLN A 80 -19.80 23.97 7.74
C GLN A 80 -19.28 22.77 8.52
N HIS A 81 -20.20 21.91 8.99
CA HIS A 81 -19.84 20.62 9.55
C HIS A 81 -20.02 19.54 8.49
N PRO A 82 -19.08 18.59 8.35
CA PRO A 82 -19.29 17.43 7.49
C PRO A 82 -20.54 16.69 7.99
N LYS A 83 -21.49 16.44 7.07
CA LYS A 83 -22.77 15.77 7.40
C LYS A 83 -22.58 14.38 8.02
N ASN A 84 -21.42 13.76 7.76
CA ASN A 84 -21.00 12.51 8.35
C ASN A 84 -19.67 12.76 9.08
N PRO A 85 -19.66 12.89 10.42
CA PRO A 85 -18.41 12.98 11.16
C PRO A 85 -17.62 11.68 10.97
N ILE A 86 -16.29 11.79 10.83
CA ILE A 86 -15.41 10.60 10.83
C ILE A 86 -15.68 9.84 12.14
N PRO A 87 -15.95 8.52 12.11
CA PRO A 87 -16.19 7.74 13.32
C PRO A 87 -15.01 7.89 14.29
N LYS A 88 -15.25 8.54 15.44
CA LYS A 88 -14.26 8.66 16.51
C LYS A 88 -14.00 7.26 17.07
N GLY A 89 -12.78 6.73 16.89
CA GLY A 89 -12.35 5.46 17.49
C GLY A 89 -11.96 4.36 16.50
N CYS A 90 -12.10 4.56 15.19
CA CYS A 90 -11.30 3.77 14.25
C CYS A 90 -9.94 4.46 14.12
N SER A 91 -8.92 3.89 14.78
CA SER A 91 -7.54 3.99 14.30
C SER A 91 -7.57 3.76 12.78
N PRO A 92 -6.77 4.47 11.96
CA PRO A 92 -6.97 4.58 10.52
C PRO A 92 -6.76 3.25 9.77
N CYS A 93 -7.62 2.23 9.98
CA CYS A 93 -7.97 1.29 8.93
C CYS A 93 -8.91 2.05 8.01
N TRP A 94 -8.30 2.68 7.01
CA TRP A 94 -9.02 3.41 5.99
C TRP A 94 -9.87 2.43 5.20
N SER A 95 -11.11 2.19 5.63
CA SER A 95 -12.11 1.73 4.68
C SER A 95 -12.26 2.85 3.66
N LEU A 96 -11.60 2.69 2.52
CA LEU A 96 -12.01 3.28 1.26
C LEU A 96 -13.42 2.73 1.00
N ARG A 97 -14.42 3.29 1.69
CA ARG A 97 -15.73 3.39 1.07
C ARG A 97 -15.47 4.23 -0.14
N ALA A 98 -15.34 3.57 -1.29
CA ALA A 98 -15.37 4.14 -2.60
C ALA A 98 -16.53 5.14 -2.63
N ALA A 99 -16.25 6.39 -2.28
CA ALA A 99 -16.99 7.50 -2.81
C ALA A 99 -16.89 7.24 -4.30
N LYS A 100 -18.02 6.91 -4.90
CA LYS A 100 -18.17 6.48 -6.29
C LYS A 100 -17.51 7.53 -7.17
N TYR A 101 -16.19 7.44 -7.34
CA TYR A 101 -15.41 8.25 -8.24
C TYR A 101 -15.84 7.72 -9.60
N ARG A 102 -16.93 8.30 -10.10
CA ARG A 102 -17.29 8.23 -11.49
C ARG A 102 -16.15 8.95 -12.20
N CYS A 103 -15.09 8.21 -12.48
CA CYS A 103 -14.01 8.68 -13.33
C CYS A 103 -14.70 9.13 -14.63
N CYS A 104 -14.48 10.36 -15.06
CA CYS A 104 -15.17 10.99 -16.18
C CYS A 104 -14.84 10.39 -17.56
N HIS A 105 -14.46 9.10 -17.62
CA HIS A 105 -14.38 8.33 -18.84
C HIS A 105 -15.75 7.74 -19.17
N GLU A 106 -16.68 8.61 -19.56
CA GLU A 106 -17.62 8.24 -20.61
C GLU A 106 -16.84 8.19 -21.93
N SER A 107 -16.02 7.15 -22.07
CA SER A 107 -15.54 6.75 -23.38
C SER A 107 -16.77 6.30 -24.15
N LYS A 108 -17.26 7.16 -25.06
CA LYS A 108 -18.24 6.83 -26.08
C LYS A 108 -17.65 5.77 -27.03
N ALA A 109 -17.49 4.55 -26.54
CA ALA A 109 -17.31 3.37 -27.37
C ALA A 109 -18.71 2.81 -27.64
N GLY A 110 -18.98 2.51 -28.91
CA GLY A 110 -20.32 2.38 -29.48
C GLY A 110 -21.27 1.46 -28.72
N GLU A 111 -22.52 1.91 -28.65
CA GLU A 111 -23.69 1.09 -28.37
C GLU A 111 -23.87 0.07 -29.51
N GLU A 112 -23.23 -1.09 -29.43
CA GLU A 112 -23.69 -2.28 -30.14
C GLU A 112 -23.82 -3.46 -29.16
N GLY A 113 -25.04 -3.61 -28.62
CA GLY A 113 -25.68 -4.91 -28.51
C GLY A 113 -25.08 -5.96 -27.56
N ARG A 114 -24.72 -5.62 -26.32
CA ARG A 114 -24.49 -6.65 -25.29
C ARG A 114 -25.83 -7.06 -24.67
N ARG A 115 -26.41 -8.15 -25.18
CA ARG A 115 -27.53 -8.86 -24.53
C ARG A 115 -27.10 -9.23 -23.11
N VAL A 116 -27.78 -8.67 -22.12
CA VAL A 116 -27.64 -9.01 -20.71
C VAL A 116 -28.16 -10.44 -20.55
N SER A 117 -27.26 -11.39 -20.36
CA SER A 117 -27.62 -12.71 -19.84
C SER A 117 -28.01 -12.55 -18.38
N GLU A 118 -29.27 -12.83 -18.07
CA GLU A 118 -29.83 -12.88 -16.71
C GLU A 118 -29.39 -14.17 -15.99
N ASP A 119 -28.08 -14.37 -15.83
CA ASP A 119 -27.56 -15.39 -14.91
C ASP A 119 -26.92 -14.69 -13.71
N GLY A 120 -27.54 -14.89 -12.54
CA GLY A 120 -27.41 -14.06 -11.34
C GLY A 120 -26.12 -14.24 -10.54
N SER A 121 -24.96 -13.94 -11.13
CA SER A 121 -23.70 -13.77 -10.36
C SER A 121 -23.42 -12.28 -10.09
N ILE A 122 -24.01 -11.76 -9.02
CA ILE A 122 -23.79 -10.38 -8.55
C ILE A 122 -22.32 -10.14 -8.12
N GLU A 123 -21.53 -11.20 -7.91
CA GLU A 123 -20.10 -11.11 -7.59
C GLU A 123 -19.20 -10.60 -8.74
N GLY A 124 -19.66 -10.64 -10.00
CA GLY A 124 -18.83 -10.26 -11.15
C GLY A 124 -18.66 -8.75 -11.36
N SER A 125 -19.61 -7.93 -10.91
CA SER A 125 -19.66 -6.52 -11.34
C SER A 125 -18.87 -5.53 -10.47
N ILE A 126 -18.55 -5.88 -9.22
CA ILE A 126 -17.82 -4.98 -8.31
C ILE A 126 -16.32 -5.27 -8.36
N ARG A 127 -15.93 -6.55 -8.53
CA ARG A 127 -14.52 -6.98 -8.53
C ARG A 127 -13.72 -6.50 -9.74
N GLY A 128 -14.35 -6.31 -10.90
CA GLY A 128 -13.66 -5.87 -12.10
C GLY A 128 -13.27 -4.38 -12.12
N GLY A 129 -14.02 -3.52 -11.41
CA GLY A 129 -13.82 -2.07 -11.48
C GLY A 129 -12.52 -1.61 -10.81
N ASP A 130 -12.25 -2.11 -9.60
CA ASP A 130 -11.09 -1.69 -8.82
C ASP A 130 -9.78 -2.23 -9.41
N LEU A 131 -9.78 -3.50 -9.85
CA LEU A 131 -8.62 -4.10 -10.54
C LEU A 131 -8.34 -3.44 -11.90
N ALA A 132 -9.37 -3.06 -12.66
CA ALA A 132 -9.19 -2.30 -13.89
C ALA A 132 -8.58 -0.91 -13.63
N MET A 133 -8.96 -0.25 -12.53
CA MET A 133 -8.33 1.00 -12.11
C MET A 133 -6.86 0.80 -11.76
N VAL A 134 -6.53 -0.23 -10.99
CA VAL A 134 -5.14 -0.60 -10.65
C VAL A 134 -4.32 -0.81 -11.91
N ASP A 135 -4.82 -1.63 -12.84
CA ASP A 135 -4.15 -1.88 -14.13
C ASP A 135 -3.91 -0.57 -14.89
N CYS A 136 -4.92 0.31 -14.97
CA CYS A 136 -4.79 1.61 -15.61
C CYS A 136 -3.75 2.52 -14.94
N LEU A 137 -3.58 2.44 -13.62
CA LEU A 137 -2.59 3.23 -12.88
C LEU A 137 -1.17 2.65 -13.03
N LEU A 138 -1.01 1.33 -13.01
CA LEU A 138 0.28 0.66 -13.21
C LEU A 138 0.87 0.93 -14.61
N ARG A 139 0.01 1.00 -15.63
CA ARG A 139 0.43 1.31 -17.01
C ARG A 139 0.88 2.77 -17.21
N LYS A 140 0.60 3.67 -16.27
CA LYS A 140 1.05 5.06 -16.40
C LYS A 140 2.55 5.15 -16.14
N ASN A 141 3.24 6.00 -16.89
CA ASN A 141 4.66 6.29 -16.70
C ASN A 141 4.90 7.35 -15.61
N MET A 142 4.08 7.35 -14.55
CA MET A 142 4.18 8.31 -13.46
C MET A 142 4.34 7.54 -12.14
N LEU A 143 5.41 7.81 -11.40
CA LEU A 143 5.76 7.10 -10.17
C LEU A 143 4.68 7.22 -9.09
N ASP A 144 4.04 8.38 -8.97
CA ASP A 144 2.93 8.60 -8.03
C ASP A 144 1.68 7.78 -8.40
N ALA A 145 1.37 7.66 -9.69
CA ALA A 145 0.26 6.83 -10.15
C ALA A 145 0.54 5.34 -9.91
N ARG A 146 1.76 4.87 -10.19
CA ARG A 146 2.17 3.48 -9.92
C ARG A 146 2.15 3.17 -8.43
N LEU A 147 2.68 4.07 -7.59
CA LEU A 147 2.62 3.93 -6.14
C LEU A 147 1.17 3.88 -5.63
N LEU A 148 0.28 4.75 -6.14
CA LEU A 148 -1.14 4.71 -5.80
C LEU A 148 -1.80 3.37 -6.19
N ALA A 149 -1.40 2.79 -7.32
CA ALA A 149 -1.86 1.46 -7.72
C ALA A 149 -1.43 0.37 -6.73
N MET A 150 -0.17 0.43 -6.28
CA MET A 150 0.39 -0.50 -5.31
C MET A 150 -0.29 -0.37 -3.93
N GLU A 151 -0.52 0.85 -3.46
CA GLU A 151 -1.28 1.10 -2.22
C GLU A 151 -2.71 0.57 -2.31
N SER A 152 -3.34 0.72 -3.49
CA SER A 152 -4.68 0.17 -3.75
C SER A 152 -4.67 -1.36 -3.70
N LEU A 153 -3.66 -2.02 -4.29
CA LEU A 153 -3.49 -3.48 -4.20
C LEU A 153 -3.26 -3.94 -2.77
N ARG A 154 -2.47 -3.20 -1.98
CA ARG A 154 -2.24 -3.51 -0.56
C ARG A 154 -3.55 -3.49 0.22
N TYR A 155 -4.40 -2.49 -0.02
CA TYR A 155 -5.73 -2.43 0.60
C TYR A 155 -6.62 -3.59 0.16
N LEU A 156 -6.63 -3.89 -1.14
CA LEU A 156 -7.48 -4.94 -1.72
C LEU A 156 -7.07 -6.35 -1.27
N THR A 157 -5.79 -6.58 -0.99
CA THR A 157 -5.26 -7.87 -0.52
C THR A 157 -5.28 -8.04 0.99
N ASP A 158 -5.60 -7.01 1.78
CA ASP A 158 -5.76 -7.15 3.23
C ASP A 158 -7.20 -7.57 3.58
N GLU A 159 -7.35 -8.80 4.03
CA GLU A 159 -8.64 -9.39 4.45
C GLU A 159 -9.38 -8.54 5.49
N ASN A 160 -8.66 -7.87 6.40
CA ASN A 160 -9.27 -7.02 7.42
C ASN A 160 -9.86 -5.71 6.85
N SER A 161 -9.32 -5.28 5.70
CA SER A 161 -9.64 -4.01 5.08
C SER A 161 -10.70 -4.16 3.97
N SER A 162 -10.53 -5.14 3.07
CA SER A 162 -11.40 -5.34 1.91
C SER A 162 -12.43 -6.46 2.08
N GLY A 163 -12.27 -7.29 3.11
CA GLY A 163 -13.07 -8.49 3.38
C GLY A 163 -12.56 -9.73 2.63
N ALA A 164 -12.77 -10.90 3.24
CA ALA A 164 -12.31 -12.20 2.75
C ALA A 164 -12.60 -12.41 1.26
N ASP A 165 -13.87 -12.32 0.86
CA ASP A 165 -14.31 -12.55 -0.51
C ASP A 165 -13.59 -11.68 -1.56
N THR A 166 -13.36 -10.40 -1.25
CA THR A 166 -12.64 -9.46 -2.12
C THR A 166 -11.16 -9.80 -2.16
N SER A 167 -10.55 -9.99 -1.00
CA SER A 167 -9.13 -10.28 -0.86
C SER A 167 -8.73 -11.59 -1.54
N THR A 168 -9.55 -12.64 -1.42
CA THR A 168 -9.36 -13.93 -2.12
C THR A 168 -9.44 -13.75 -3.63
N ALA A 169 -10.44 -13.04 -4.14
CA ALA A 169 -10.57 -12.82 -5.58
C ALA A 169 -9.39 -12.02 -6.15
N VAL A 170 -8.92 -11.01 -5.43
CA VAL A 170 -7.77 -10.20 -5.83
C VAL A 170 -6.48 -11.02 -5.77
N ALA A 171 -6.29 -11.82 -4.73
CA ALA A 171 -5.15 -12.72 -4.60
C ALA A 171 -5.09 -13.73 -5.76
N GLN A 172 -6.25 -14.28 -6.18
CA GLN A 172 -6.35 -15.16 -7.35
C GLN A 172 -5.87 -14.45 -8.63
N VAL A 173 -6.32 -13.22 -8.88
CA VAL A 173 -5.89 -12.47 -10.06
C VAL A 173 -4.39 -12.16 -10.02
N ILE A 174 -3.84 -11.81 -8.85
CA ILE A 174 -2.42 -11.50 -8.69
C ILE A 174 -1.55 -12.73 -8.94
N LEU A 175 -1.90 -13.88 -8.37
CA LEU A 175 -1.00 -15.05 -8.37
C LEU A 175 -1.27 -16.01 -9.53
N CYS A 176 -2.53 -16.18 -9.92
CA CYS A 176 -2.91 -17.07 -11.02
C CYS A 176 -2.96 -16.34 -12.36
N GLY A 177 -3.01 -15.01 -12.36
CA GLY A 177 -3.32 -14.19 -13.53
C GLY A 177 -4.83 -14.14 -13.81
N SER A 178 -5.25 -13.22 -14.67
CA SER A 178 -6.57 -13.23 -15.31
C SER A 178 -6.45 -13.59 -16.79
N ASP A 179 -7.57 -13.99 -17.39
CA ASP A 179 -7.65 -14.29 -18.83
C ASP A 179 -7.03 -13.15 -19.67
N GLU A 180 -6.44 -13.54 -20.81
CA GLU A 180 -5.49 -12.89 -21.76
C GLU A 180 -5.48 -11.35 -21.98
N GLN A 181 -6.33 -10.53 -21.37
CA GLN A 181 -6.53 -9.11 -21.73
C GLN A 181 -6.03 -8.08 -20.69
N SER A 182 -5.75 -8.48 -19.46
CA SER A 182 -5.14 -7.58 -18.46
C SER A 182 -3.62 -7.60 -18.59
N VAL A 183 -2.95 -6.44 -18.61
CA VAL A 183 -1.53 -6.40 -18.27
C VAL A 183 -1.41 -7.06 -16.91
N ASN A 184 -0.49 -8.01 -16.84
CA ASN A 184 -0.33 -8.88 -15.70
C ASN A 184 0.08 -8.02 -14.50
N ILE A 185 -0.90 -7.65 -13.67
CA ILE A 185 -0.67 -7.15 -12.30
C ILE A 185 0.37 -8.05 -11.62
N ARG A 186 0.30 -9.36 -11.91
CA ARG A 186 1.31 -10.37 -11.60
C ARG A 186 2.72 -9.98 -12.05
N ASP A 187 2.93 -9.71 -13.34
CA ASP A 187 4.26 -9.42 -13.90
C ASP A 187 4.80 -8.11 -13.35
N ALA A 188 3.94 -7.10 -13.18
CA ALA A 188 4.32 -5.84 -12.54
C ALA A 188 4.77 -6.06 -11.09
N LEU A 189 4.00 -6.85 -10.33
CA LEU A 189 4.33 -7.20 -8.94
C LEU A 189 5.64 -7.98 -8.86
N PHE A 190 5.82 -8.98 -9.72
CA PHE A 190 7.02 -9.81 -9.77
C PHE A 190 8.24 -8.99 -10.19
N SER A 191 8.10 -8.10 -11.19
CA SER A 191 9.17 -7.19 -11.59
C SER A 191 9.57 -6.25 -10.45
N LEU A 192 8.61 -5.74 -9.67
CA LEU A 192 8.91 -4.91 -8.50
C LEU A 192 9.66 -5.68 -7.41
N VAL A 193 9.28 -6.94 -7.14
CA VAL A 193 9.97 -7.76 -6.12
C VAL A 193 11.35 -8.18 -6.62
N VAL A 194 11.46 -8.66 -7.86
CA VAL A 194 12.72 -9.20 -8.40
C VAL A 194 13.72 -8.10 -8.79
N ASN A 195 13.24 -7.03 -9.43
CA ASN A 195 14.12 -5.98 -9.99
C ASN A 195 14.14 -4.70 -9.14
N GLY A 196 13.25 -4.57 -8.15
CA GLY A 196 13.06 -3.32 -7.40
C GLY A 196 12.43 -2.19 -8.22
N THR A 197 12.04 -2.43 -9.48
CA THR A 197 11.52 -1.43 -10.41
C THR A 197 10.56 -2.04 -11.45
N LEU A 198 9.68 -1.20 -12.00
CA LEU A 198 8.79 -1.53 -13.13
C LEU A 198 9.42 -1.24 -14.49
N ASP A 199 10.47 -0.42 -14.51
CA ASP A 199 11.12 0.00 -15.75
C ASP A 199 12.30 -0.94 -16.03
N ASN A 200 12.03 -1.98 -16.83
CA ASN A 200 13.07 -2.90 -17.33
C ASN A 200 14.04 -2.24 -18.32
N ASP A 201 13.72 -1.03 -18.77
CA ASP A 201 14.60 -0.18 -19.56
C ASP A 201 15.69 0.38 -18.65
N GLY A 202 16.56 -0.52 -18.19
CA GLY A 202 17.65 -0.24 -17.27
C GLY A 202 18.39 1.00 -17.71
N CYS A 203 18.10 2.11 -17.04
CA CYS A 203 18.88 3.32 -17.17
C CYS A 203 20.20 3.15 -16.39
N ASN A 204 20.86 2.01 -16.59
CA ASN A 204 22.19 1.68 -16.09
C ASN A 204 23.27 2.64 -16.60
N GLN A 205 22.86 3.63 -17.42
CA GLN A 205 23.70 4.67 -17.97
C GLN A 205 23.28 6.09 -17.57
N CYS A 206 22.25 6.33 -16.74
CA CYS A 206 22.15 7.67 -16.14
C CYS A 206 23.10 7.75 -14.95
N PRO A 207 24.17 8.57 -15.02
CA PRO A 207 25.01 8.87 -13.86
C PRO A 207 24.29 9.81 -12.88
N CYS A 208 23.03 10.17 -13.18
CA CYS A 208 22.19 10.96 -12.32
C CYS A 208 21.61 10.05 -11.23
N ASP A 209 22.21 10.12 -10.05
CA ASP A 209 21.62 9.65 -8.80
C ASP A 209 20.34 10.45 -8.54
N CYS A 210 19.25 10.13 -9.25
CA CYS A 210 17.94 10.69 -9.03
C CYS A 210 17.37 10.02 -7.76
N GLY A 211 17.93 10.37 -6.60
CA GLY A 211 17.49 9.85 -5.29
C GLY A 211 16.01 10.07 -4.95
N ILE A 212 15.25 10.75 -5.82
CA ILE A 212 13.79 10.80 -5.79
C ILE A 212 13.21 9.46 -6.26
N ASP A 213 13.62 8.96 -7.44
CA ASP A 213 13.07 7.74 -8.04
C ASP A 213 13.39 6.52 -7.17
N GLY A 214 14.58 6.49 -6.57
CA GLY A 214 14.98 5.44 -5.62
C GLY A 214 14.03 5.32 -4.42
N LYS A 215 13.54 6.45 -3.89
CA LYS A 215 12.58 6.43 -2.76
C LYS A 215 11.20 5.90 -3.17
N TYR A 216 10.74 6.26 -4.37
CA TYR A 216 9.47 5.75 -4.89
C TYR A 216 9.57 4.26 -5.22
N ASN A 217 10.66 3.82 -5.84
CA ASN A 217 10.91 2.43 -6.16
C ASN A 217 11.01 1.57 -4.90
N HIS A 218 11.74 2.03 -3.88
CA HIS A 218 11.77 1.35 -2.59
C HIS A 218 10.37 1.24 -1.95
N ALA A 219 9.59 2.33 -1.92
CA ALA A 219 8.22 2.28 -1.40
C ALA A 219 7.30 1.34 -2.19
N MET A 220 7.44 1.29 -3.52
CA MET A 220 6.70 0.36 -4.38
C MET A 220 7.13 -1.09 -4.15
N HIS A 221 8.43 -1.35 -3.98
CA HIS A 221 8.98 -2.67 -3.66
C HIS A 221 8.50 -3.17 -2.29
N GLU A 222 8.61 -2.34 -1.25
CA GLU A 222 8.07 -2.65 0.10
C GLU A 222 6.57 -3.00 0.00
N THR A 223 5.80 -2.17 -0.73
CA THR A 223 4.37 -2.41 -0.91
C THR A 223 4.10 -3.69 -1.72
N ALA A 224 4.94 -4.00 -2.71
CA ALA A 224 4.84 -5.22 -3.50
C ALA A 224 5.06 -6.47 -2.64
N LEU A 225 6.05 -6.47 -1.74
CA LEU A 225 6.27 -7.55 -0.80
C LEU A 225 5.05 -7.76 0.13
N VAL A 226 4.44 -6.68 0.63
CA VAL A 226 3.22 -6.77 1.45
C VAL A 226 2.07 -7.38 0.65
N VAL A 227 1.84 -6.91 -0.57
CA VAL A 227 0.78 -7.42 -1.48
C VAL A 227 0.99 -8.90 -1.77
N LEU A 228 2.23 -9.30 -2.06
CA LEU A 228 2.59 -10.68 -2.34
C LEU A 228 2.41 -11.58 -1.12
N ALA A 229 2.89 -11.16 0.06
CA ALA A 229 2.75 -11.91 1.31
C ALA A 229 1.27 -12.12 1.66
N ASN A 230 0.44 -11.10 1.49
CA ASN A 230 -1.00 -11.20 1.74
C ASN A 230 -1.68 -12.15 0.73
N ALA A 231 -1.38 -12.00 -0.57
CA ALA A 231 -1.96 -12.86 -1.60
C ALA A 231 -1.58 -14.33 -1.41
N LEU A 232 -0.32 -14.63 -1.10
CA LEU A 232 0.16 -15.98 -0.81
C LEU A 232 -0.55 -16.55 0.42
N GLY A 233 -0.58 -15.79 1.53
CA GLY A 233 -1.21 -16.23 2.77
C GLY A 233 -2.72 -16.51 2.61
N ILE A 234 -3.44 -15.73 1.79
CA ILE A 234 -4.88 -15.97 1.55
C ILE A 234 -5.09 -17.25 0.75
N LEU A 235 -4.40 -17.41 -0.39
CA LEU A 235 -4.65 -18.55 -1.28
C LEU A 235 -4.18 -19.89 -0.72
N LEU A 236 -3.11 -19.86 0.07
CA LEU A 236 -2.49 -21.07 0.61
C LEU A 236 -3.18 -21.55 1.89
N LYS A 237 -3.72 -20.65 2.73
CA LYS A 237 -4.54 -21.02 3.90
C LYS A 237 -5.84 -21.71 3.53
N ASP A 238 -6.47 -21.26 2.45
CA ASP A 238 -7.78 -21.76 2.03
C ASP A 238 -7.71 -23.15 1.37
N GLY A 239 -6.50 -23.64 1.02
CA GLY A 239 -6.32 -24.88 0.27
C GLY A 239 -7.00 -24.89 -1.11
N ARG A 240 -7.53 -23.73 -1.54
CA ARG A 240 -8.26 -23.56 -2.80
C ARG A 240 -7.33 -23.53 -4.01
N ALA A 241 -6.07 -23.17 -3.78
CA ALA A 241 -5.10 -23.05 -4.83
C ALA A 241 -4.11 -24.21 -4.76
N ASP A 242 -3.90 -24.88 -5.89
CA ASP A 242 -2.84 -25.88 -6.02
C ASP A 242 -1.49 -25.16 -5.95
N PRO A 243 -0.69 -25.32 -4.88
CA PRO A 243 0.62 -24.68 -4.77
C PRO A 243 1.51 -25.05 -5.96
N GLY A 244 1.28 -26.22 -6.55
CA GLY A 244 1.93 -26.68 -7.76
C GLY A 244 1.72 -25.75 -8.95
N LYS A 245 0.53 -25.18 -9.12
CA LYS A 245 0.25 -24.27 -10.25
C LYS A 245 0.70 -22.84 -10.00
N LEU A 246 0.75 -22.44 -8.73
CA LEU A 246 1.24 -21.11 -8.34
C LEU A 246 2.76 -21.01 -8.39
N VAL A 247 3.44 -22.04 -7.89
CA VAL A 247 4.85 -21.98 -7.49
C VAL A 247 5.70 -22.97 -8.28
N CYS A 248 5.17 -24.13 -8.67
CA CYS A 248 6.02 -25.17 -9.26
C CYS A 248 6.29 -24.90 -10.75
N CYS A 249 7.57 -24.66 -11.02
CA CYS A 249 8.24 -24.90 -12.30
C CYS A 249 8.32 -23.74 -13.31
N SER A 250 8.11 -22.48 -12.90
CA SER A 250 8.54 -21.35 -13.72
C SER A 250 9.88 -20.80 -13.25
N GLU A 251 10.71 -20.39 -14.21
CA GLU A 251 11.94 -19.62 -14.01
C GLU A 251 11.68 -18.40 -13.09
N ALA A 252 10.52 -17.77 -13.25
CA ALA A 252 10.06 -16.66 -12.41
C ALA A 252 9.96 -16.99 -10.91
N THR A 253 9.60 -18.23 -10.52
CA THR A 253 9.60 -18.61 -9.09
C THR A 253 11.02 -18.68 -8.55
N GLN A 254 11.98 -19.18 -9.35
CA GLN A 254 13.37 -19.26 -8.91
C GLN A 254 13.98 -17.87 -8.75
N GLU A 255 13.70 -16.96 -9.69
CA GLU A 255 14.06 -15.55 -9.58
C GLU A 255 13.44 -14.89 -8.36
N LEU A 256 12.16 -15.16 -8.09
CA LEU A 256 11.47 -14.67 -6.89
C LEU A 256 12.15 -15.18 -5.61
N LEU A 257 12.49 -16.48 -5.53
CA LEU A 257 13.19 -17.02 -4.36
C LEU A 257 14.58 -16.41 -4.16
N VAL A 258 15.30 -16.08 -5.25
CA VAL A 258 16.57 -15.34 -5.18
C VAL A 258 16.33 -13.96 -4.55
N ALA A 259 15.41 -13.18 -5.12
CA ALA A 259 15.13 -11.82 -4.65
C ALA A 259 14.70 -11.79 -3.19
N LEU A 260 13.80 -12.71 -2.78
CA LEU A 260 13.38 -12.82 -1.38
C LEU A 260 14.55 -13.18 -0.45
N CYS A 261 15.53 -13.98 -0.89
CA CYS A 261 16.73 -14.26 -0.09
C CYS A 261 17.62 -13.03 0.06
N GLU A 262 17.74 -12.22 -0.99
CA GLU A 262 18.51 -10.97 -0.98
C GLU A 262 17.86 -9.96 -0.03
N ASP A 263 16.54 -9.80 -0.06
CA ASP A 263 15.79 -8.93 0.86
C ASP A 263 15.95 -9.38 2.32
N ILE A 264 15.92 -10.70 2.59
CA ILE A 264 16.16 -11.23 3.94
C ILE A 264 17.62 -10.98 4.38
N ALA A 265 18.57 -11.07 3.45
CA ALA A 265 19.99 -10.83 3.77
C ALA A 265 20.28 -9.37 4.09
N ASP A 266 19.49 -8.44 3.55
CA ASP A 266 19.58 -7.01 3.79
C ASP A 266 18.80 -6.53 5.03
N ALA A 267 18.47 -7.44 5.95
CA ALA A 267 17.66 -7.15 7.14
C ALA A 267 18.23 -6.07 8.07
N GLU A 268 19.55 -5.85 8.05
CA GLU A 268 20.18 -4.80 8.85
C GLU A 268 19.84 -3.40 8.31
N GLU A 269 19.81 -3.23 6.99
CA GLU A 269 19.49 -1.96 6.35
C GLU A 269 17.98 -1.78 6.17
N LYS A 270 17.27 -2.85 5.81
CA LYS A 270 15.84 -2.85 5.45
C LYS A 270 15.04 -3.92 6.22
N PRO A 271 14.85 -3.75 7.55
CA PRO A 271 14.18 -4.77 8.37
C PRO A 271 12.72 -5.02 7.99
N THR A 272 12.03 -4.01 7.44
CA THR A 272 10.64 -4.17 6.97
C THR A 272 10.57 -5.05 5.73
N ASP A 273 11.43 -4.81 4.73
CA ASP A 273 11.49 -5.59 3.49
C ASP A 273 11.85 -7.04 3.84
N ALA A 274 12.89 -7.25 4.65
CA ALA A 274 13.28 -8.56 5.13
C ALA A 274 12.15 -9.31 5.85
N TYR A 275 11.36 -8.63 6.68
CA TYR A 275 10.20 -9.23 7.34
C TYR A 275 9.12 -9.65 6.35
N GLN A 276 8.78 -8.81 5.37
CA GLN A 276 7.76 -9.16 4.37
C GLN A 276 8.26 -10.24 3.42
N ALA A 277 9.53 -10.21 3.04
CA ALA A 277 10.17 -11.24 2.23
C ALA A 277 10.18 -12.60 2.95
N LEU A 278 10.45 -12.59 4.26
CA LEU A 278 10.36 -13.79 5.10
C LEU A 278 8.93 -14.34 5.15
N ARG A 279 7.91 -13.49 5.24
CA ARG A 279 6.50 -13.92 5.16
C ARG A 279 6.19 -14.57 3.82
N CYS A 280 6.60 -13.97 2.70
CA CYS A 280 6.45 -14.59 1.38
C CYS A 280 7.13 -15.96 1.31
N MET A 281 8.39 -16.02 1.75
CA MET A 281 9.21 -17.23 1.75
C MET A 281 8.58 -18.35 2.61
N PHE A 282 8.06 -18.01 3.79
CA PHE A 282 7.39 -18.94 4.69
C PHE A 282 6.21 -19.62 4.01
N GLU A 283 5.31 -18.85 3.39
CA GLU A 283 4.13 -19.38 2.71
C GLU A 283 4.51 -20.31 1.53
N LEU A 284 5.55 -19.93 0.76
CA LEU A 284 6.08 -20.77 -0.34
C LEU A 284 6.69 -22.08 0.16
N VAL A 285 7.53 -22.01 1.20
CA VAL A 285 8.25 -23.17 1.75
C VAL A 285 7.31 -24.12 2.51
N GLN A 286 6.29 -23.59 3.18
CA GLN A 286 5.28 -24.38 3.88
C GLN A 286 4.45 -25.23 2.90
N THR A 287 4.17 -24.70 1.70
CA THR A 287 3.26 -25.34 0.75
C THR A 287 3.93 -26.12 -0.37
N SER A 288 5.21 -25.87 -0.67
CA SER A 288 5.96 -26.56 -1.72
C SER A 288 7.26 -27.18 -1.20
N ASN A 289 7.34 -28.51 -1.27
CA ASN A 289 8.58 -29.24 -0.96
C ASN A 289 9.74 -28.84 -1.90
N SER A 290 9.44 -28.47 -3.14
CA SER A 290 10.46 -27.98 -4.09
C SER A 290 11.04 -26.66 -3.61
N ALA A 291 10.18 -25.70 -3.24
CA ALA A 291 10.61 -24.42 -2.67
C ALA A 291 11.36 -24.61 -1.35
N LYS A 292 10.94 -25.56 -0.50
CA LYS A 292 11.67 -25.93 0.74
C LYS A 292 13.08 -26.42 0.44
N LEU A 293 13.26 -27.30 -0.55
CA LEU A 293 14.58 -27.79 -0.93
C LEU A 293 15.46 -26.68 -1.52
N ASP A 294 14.89 -25.78 -2.33
CA ASP A 294 15.60 -24.64 -2.90
C ASP A 294 16.01 -23.61 -1.84
N ALA A 295 15.13 -23.30 -0.89
CA ALA A 295 15.46 -22.45 0.26
C ALA A 295 16.59 -23.06 1.11
N LYS A 296 16.58 -24.38 1.34
CA LYS A 296 17.69 -25.07 2.03
C LYS A 296 18.99 -24.99 1.23
N SER A 297 18.96 -25.22 -0.08
CA SER A 297 20.16 -25.19 -0.94
C SER A 297 20.80 -23.79 -1.01
N ARG A 298 19.97 -22.74 -0.93
CA ARG A 298 20.40 -21.33 -0.89
C ARG A 298 20.91 -20.85 0.46
N GLY A 299 20.88 -21.70 1.49
CA GLY A 299 21.40 -21.36 2.81
C GLY A 299 20.50 -20.45 3.63
N VAL A 300 19.19 -20.42 3.37
CA VAL A 300 18.22 -19.60 4.14
C VAL A 300 18.28 -19.92 5.64
N LEU A 301 18.52 -21.19 6.02
CA LEU A 301 18.67 -21.57 7.41
C LEU A 301 19.89 -20.91 8.08
N ALA A 302 21.03 -20.85 7.40
CA ALA A 302 22.22 -20.19 7.91
C ALA A 302 22.01 -18.66 8.02
N LEU A 303 21.23 -18.08 7.11
CA LEU A 303 20.85 -16.68 7.14
C LEU A 303 19.99 -16.35 8.37
N ILE A 304 18.99 -17.20 8.67
CA ILE A 304 18.14 -17.08 9.86
C ILE A 304 18.98 -17.18 11.14
N GLU A 305 19.88 -18.16 11.23
CA GLU A 305 20.77 -18.33 12.38
C GLU A 305 21.68 -17.10 12.58
N ALA A 306 22.20 -16.53 11.48
CA ALA A 306 23.01 -15.31 11.53
C ALA A 306 22.20 -14.10 12.03
N MET A 307 20.97 -13.91 11.53
CA MET A 307 20.09 -12.80 11.94
C MET A 307 19.64 -12.89 13.39
N GLN A 308 19.41 -14.11 13.89
CA GLN A 308 19.11 -14.35 15.31
C GLN A 308 20.35 -14.05 16.18
N GLY A 309 21.55 -14.43 15.72
CA GLY A 309 22.81 -14.23 16.46
C GLY A 309 23.29 -12.78 16.52
N SER A 310 23.03 -11.99 15.47
CA SER A 310 23.43 -10.57 15.40
C SER A 310 22.52 -9.62 16.17
N GLY A 311 21.36 -10.10 16.65
CA GLY A 311 20.38 -9.25 17.33
C GLY A 311 19.60 -8.32 16.38
N ILE A 312 19.71 -8.51 15.06
CA ILE A 312 18.95 -7.77 14.03
C ILE A 312 17.43 -7.95 14.25
N CYS A 313 17.02 -8.98 14.98
CA CYS A 313 15.65 -9.26 15.41
C CYS A 313 15.12 -8.31 16.51
N HIS A 314 15.40 -7.01 16.47
CA HIS A 314 14.77 -6.05 17.38
C HIS A 314 13.25 -5.93 17.15
N HIS A 315 12.77 -6.40 16.00
CA HIS A 315 11.35 -6.43 15.66
C HIS A 315 10.72 -7.77 16.05
N ARG A 316 9.86 -7.75 17.07
CA ARG A 316 9.18 -8.95 17.60
C ARG A 316 8.48 -9.79 16.53
N LEU A 317 7.81 -9.16 15.55
CA LEU A 317 7.11 -9.92 14.50
C LEU A 317 8.10 -10.67 13.59
N MET A 318 9.29 -10.13 13.38
CA MET A 318 10.34 -10.79 12.59
C MET A 318 10.90 -12.00 13.34
N GLU A 319 11.15 -11.86 14.64
CA GLU A 319 11.60 -12.97 15.49
C GLU A 319 10.59 -14.14 15.49
N GLU A 320 9.29 -13.83 15.59
CA GLU A 320 8.21 -14.83 15.52
C GLU A 320 8.18 -15.54 14.16
N GLU A 321 8.35 -14.81 13.04
CA GLU A 321 8.41 -15.43 11.71
C GLU A 321 9.69 -16.24 11.48
N LEU A 322 10.84 -15.79 11.97
CA LEU A 322 12.11 -16.53 11.85
C LEU A 322 12.02 -17.89 12.54
N LYS A 323 11.41 -17.95 13.73
CA LYS A 323 11.18 -19.19 14.47
C LYS A 323 10.31 -20.17 13.68
N LYS A 324 9.21 -19.69 13.10
CA LYS A 324 8.35 -20.53 12.25
C LYS A 324 9.11 -21.06 11.04
N MET A 325 9.92 -20.20 10.40
CA MET A 325 10.70 -20.59 9.23
C MET A 325 11.79 -21.61 9.57
N GLU A 326 12.46 -21.44 10.70
CA GLU A 326 13.46 -22.37 11.24
C GLU A 326 12.85 -23.76 11.53
N GLU A 327 11.67 -23.80 12.14
CA GLU A 327 10.92 -25.05 12.39
C GLU A 327 10.58 -25.79 11.09
N ILE A 328 10.16 -25.06 10.05
CA ILE A 328 9.84 -25.67 8.76
C ILE A 328 11.11 -26.10 8.01
N LEU A 329 12.22 -25.37 8.10
CA LEU A 329 13.45 -25.69 7.39
C LEU A 329 14.31 -26.77 8.05
N ARG A 330 14.03 -27.17 9.29
CA ARG A 330 14.63 -28.37 9.88
C ARG A 330 13.99 -29.62 9.28
#